data_AF-A0A800ISM8-F1
#
_entry.id   AF-A0A800ISM8-F1
#
_cell.length_a   1.000
_cell.length_b   1.000
_cell.length_c   1.000
_cell.angle_alpha   90.00
_cell.angle_beta   90.00
_cell.angle_gamma   90.00
#
_symmetry.space_group_name_H-M   'P 1'
#
loop_
_entity.id
_entity.type
_entity.pdbx_description
1 polymer ?
#
loop_
_entity_poly.entity_id
_entity_poly.type
_entity_poly.pdbx_seq_one_letter_code
_entity_poly.pdbx_strand_id
1 'polypeptide(L)'
;MRLIHVKLEKIRNKLFVKIPELIAEALHLKEGEEIEISIHSEPAFAQGELWGGDSEEVDEIDDIYLDISEDLHTLNMYNRIYVPEKYRFFFPPADIDFFLTTNVGQIKTHITTSGYFTKGVRSWVEVNGPLEPTDRIHVLLLDENRKIYEMNVESGKKNNSNN
;
A
#
# COMPACT_ATOMS: atom_id res chain seq x y z
N MET A 1 9.55 -21.79 -14.29
CA MET A 1 10.16 -20.51 -13.82
C MET A 1 11.39 -20.86 -12.99
N ARG A 2 12.50 -20.13 -13.10
CA ARG A 2 13.71 -20.40 -12.29
C ARG A 2 13.65 -19.55 -11.02
N LEU A 3 13.77 -20.18 -9.85
CA LEU A 3 13.80 -19.46 -8.58
C LEU A 3 15.18 -18.84 -8.34
N ILE A 4 15.20 -17.62 -7.80
CA ILE A 4 16.42 -16.90 -7.43
C ILE A 4 16.48 -16.85 -5.91
N HIS A 5 17.49 -17.49 -5.33
CA HIS A 5 17.69 -17.46 -3.89
C HIS A 5 18.49 -16.21 -3.51
N VAL A 6 17.88 -15.37 -2.70
CA VAL A 6 18.46 -14.10 -2.22
C VAL A 6 18.39 -14.06 -0.70
N LYS A 7 19.25 -13.25 -0.09
CA LYS A 7 19.29 -13.07 1.36
C LYS A 7 18.72 -11.70 1.72
N LEU A 8 17.86 -11.67 2.74
CA LEU A 8 17.40 -10.45 3.37
C LEU A 8 18.46 -9.97 4.36
N GLU A 9 18.91 -8.73 4.20
CA GLU A 9 19.90 -8.09 5.06
C GLU A 9 19.30 -6.84 5.71
N LYS A 10 19.59 -6.63 7.00
CA LYS A 10 19.15 -5.42 7.71
C LYS A 10 20.31 -4.42 7.74
N ILE A 11 20.12 -3.27 7.10
CA ILE A 11 21.08 -2.16 7.14
C ILE A 11 20.37 -0.98 7.81
N ARG A 12 20.88 -0.56 8.97
CA ARG A 12 20.20 0.40 9.87
C ARG A 12 18.81 -0.15 10.27
N ASN A 13 17.74 0.56 9.89
CA ASN A 13 16.34 0.22 10.18
C ASN A 13 15.55 -0.20 8.93
N LYS A 14 16.23 -0.49 7.82
CA LYS A 14 15.59 -0.95 6.58
C LYS A 14 16.07 -2.37 6.22
N LEU A 15 15.18 -3.15 5.62
CA LEU A 15 15.47 -4.48 5.09
C LEU A 15 15.81 -4.35 3.60
N PHE A 16 16.83 -5.08 3.16
CA PHE A 16 17.33 -5.04 1.80
C PHE A 16 17.46 -6.45 1.25
N VAL A 17 17.11 -6.63 -0.01
CA VAL A 17 17.37 -7.85 -0.77
C VAL A 17 18.42 -7.51 -1.81
N LYS A 18 19.55 -8.23 -1.80
CA LYS A 18 20.59 -8.05 -2.82
C LYS A 18 20.25 -8.85 -4.07
N ILE A 19 20.00 -8.15 -5.18
CA ILE A 19 19.86 -8.78 -6.50
C ILE A 19 21.25 -9.23 -6.98
N PRO A 20 21.44 -10.49 -7.41
CA PRO A 20 22.72 -10.95 -7.95
C PRO A 20 23.14 -10.16 -9.19
N GLU A 21 24.43 -9.79 -9.27
CA GLU A 21 24.99 -8.95 -10.35
C GLU A 21 24.69 -9.51 -11.76
N LEU A 22 24.86 -10.82 -11.94
CA LEU A 22 24.56 -11.49 -13.22
C LEU A 22 23.10 -11.27 -13.68
N ILE A 23 22.14 -11.22 -12.76
CA ILE A 23 20.74 -10.99 -13.09
C ILE A 23 20.50 -9.52 -13.43
N ALA A 24 21.09 -8.62 -12.65
CA ALA A 24 21.00 -7.19 -12.91
C ALA A 24 21.58 -6.85 -14.29
N GLU A 25 22.72 -7.42 -14.67
CA GLU A 25 23.33 -7.25 -15.99
C GLU A 25 22.49 -7.86 -17.10
N ALA A 26 22.00 -9.10 -16.93
CA ALA A 26 21.21 -9.81 -17.94
C ALA A 26 19.86 -9.15 -18.22
N LEU A 27 19.26 -8.50 -17.21
CA LEU A 27 18.01 -7.76 -17.33
C LEU A 27 18.22 -6.27 -17.59
N HIS A 28 19.47 -5.80 -17.67
CA HIS A 28 19.85 -4.40 -17.84
C HIS A 28 19.22 -3.46 -16.79
N LEU A 29 19.09 -3.95 -15.54
CA LEU A 29 18.51 -3.18 -14.44
C LEU A 29 19.36 -1.94 -14.14
N LYS A 30 18.71 -0.80 -13.97
CA LYS A 30 19.36 0.48 -13.65
C LYS A 30 18.96 0.97 -12.27
N GLU A 31 19.81 1.82 -11.70
CA GLU A 31 19.48 2.53 -10.46
C GLU A 31 18.22 3.38 -10.66
N GLY A 32 17.26 3.23 -9.73
CA GLY A 32 15.98 3.95 -9.75
C GLY A 32 14.88 3.28 -10.58
N GLU A 33 15.13 2.14 -11.22
CA GLU A 33 14.06 1.36 -11.87
C GLU A 33 13.15 0.68 -10.83
N GLU A 34 11.84 0.74 -11.07
CA GLU A 34 10.85 0.00 -10.28
C GLU A 34 10.83 -1.47 -10.72
N ILE A 35 10.87 -2.38 -9.74
CA ILE A 35 10.81 -3.82 -9.95
C ILE A 35 9.70 -4.40 -9.10
N GLU A 36 9.01 -5.39 -9.65
CA GLU A 36 7.99 -6.17 -8.93
C GLU A 36 8.61 -7.47 -8.43
N ILE A 37 8.30 -7.85 -7.19
CA ILE A 37 8.81 -9.08 -6.56
C ILE A 37 7.60 -9.83 -5.99
N SER A 38 7.34 -11.02 -6.53
CA SER A 38 6.39 -11.97 -5.93
C SER A 38 7.12 -12.81 -4.88
N ILE A 39 6.60 -12.85 -3.65
CA ILE A 39 7.13 -13.67 -2.56
C ILE A 39 6.14 -14.80 -2.31
N HIS A 40 6.57 -16.04 -2.50
CA HIS A 40 5.81 -17.21 -2.11
C HIS A 40 6.38 -17.72 -0.79
N SER A 41 5.58 -17.66 0.28
CA SER A 41 5.90 -18.40 1.50
C SER A 41 5.32 -19.79 1.37
N GLU A 42 6.18 -20.82 1.29
CA GLU A 42 5.72 -22.16 1.65
C GLU A 42 5.62 -22.18 3.17
N PRO A 43 4.53 -22.73 3.76
CA PRO A 43 4.49 -22.94 5.20
C PRO A 43 5.74 -23.72 5.58
N ALA A 44 6.53 -23.14 6.49
CA ALA A 44 7.76 -23.77 6.93
C ALA A 44 7.37 -25.09 7.60
N PHE A 45 7.46 -26.19 6.86
CA PHE A 45 7.27 -27.55 7.34
C PHE A 45 8.40 -27.86 8.33
N ALA A 46 8.32 -27.29 9.53
CA ALA A 46 9.15 -27.69 10.64
C ALA A 46 8.76 -29.12 10.95
N GLN A 47 9.74 -30.03 11.05
CA GLN A 47 9.57 -31.45 11.40
C GLN A 47 8.88 -31.71 12.77
N GLY A 48 8.18 -30.73 13.36
CA GLY A 48 7.36 -30.83 14.56
C GLY A 48 5.83 -30.84 14.34
N GLU A 49 5.32 -30.63 13.12
CA GLU A 49 3.87 -30.56 12.80
C GLU A 49 3.08 -31.89 12.90
N LEU A 50 3.67 -32.95 13.47
CA LEU A 50 2.92 -34.16 13.83
C LEU A 50 2.01 -33.96 15.07
N TRP A 51 2.01 -32.77 15.67
CA TRP A 51 1.18 -32.42 16.83
C TRP A 51 0.34 -31.16 16.60
N GLY A 52 -0.61 -31.26 15.66
CA GLY A 52 -1.89 -30.53 15.66
C GLY A 52 -1.88 -29.05 16.07
N GLY A 53 -0.90 -28.27 15.63
CA GLY A 53 -0.95 -26.82 15.66
C GLY A 53 -1.22 -26.37 14.23
N ASP A 54 -2.33 -25.66 14.02
CA ASP A 54 -2.69 -25.07 12.74
C ASP A 54 -1.47 -24.32 12.18
N SER A 55 -1.08 -24.63 10.94
CA SER A 55 -0.08 -23.85 10.23
C SER A 55 -0.57 -22.41 10.21
N GLU A 56 0.17 -21.48 10.82
CA GLU A 56 -0.10 -20.05 10.67
C GLU A 56 0.06 -19.72 9.18
N GLU A 57 -1.04 -19.72 8.44
CA GLU A 57 -1.11 -19.16 7.09
C GLU A 57 -0.58 -17.73 7.20
N VAL A 58 0.41 -17.39 6.37
CA VAL A 58 0.88 -16.01 6.28
C VAL A 58 -0.26 -15.23 5.66
N ASP A 59 -1.02 -14.49 6.49
CA ASP A 59 -2.13 -13.66 6.02
C ASP A 59 -1.64 -12.74 4.88
N GLU A 60 -2.27 -12.86 3.71
CA GLU A 60 -2.04 -11.94 2.59
C GLU A 60 -2.39 -10.51 3.06
N ILE A 61 -1.52 -9.54 2.75
CA ILE A 61 -1.77 -8.15 3.12
C ILE A 61 -2.80 -7.61 2.13
N ASP A 62 -4.07 -7.74 2.47
CA ASP A 62 -5.20 -7.26 1.67
C ASP A 62 -5.69 -5.88 2.11
N ASP A 63 -5.22 -5.36 3.24
CA ASP A 63 -5.61 -4.04 3.70
C ASP A 63 -4.48 -3.24 4.38
N ILE A 64 -4.63 -1.93 4.35
CA ILE A 64 -3.74 -0.98 5.03
C ILE A 64 -4.52 0.12 5.72
N TYR A 65 -3.94 0.65 6.79
CA TYR A 65 -4.44 1.82 7.49
C TYR A 65 -3.41 2.94 7.48
N LEU A 66 -3.86 4.13 7.06
CA LEU A 66 -3.06 5.34 7.00
C LEU A 66 -3.60 6.33 8.02
N ASP A 67 -2.84 6.55 9.10
CA ASP A 67 -3.17 7.58 10.09
C ASP A 67 -2.74 8.95 9.54
N ILE A 68 -3.67 9.89 9.41
CA ILE A 68 -3.42 11.17 8.74
C ILE A 68 -2.40 12.02 9.50
N SER A 69 -2.45 12.09 10.84
CA SER A 69 -1.53 12.89 11.66
C SER A 69 -1.42 14.37 11.26
N GLU A 70 -0.76 15.21 12.05
CA GLU A 70 -0.57 16.64 11.71
C GLU A 70 0.32 16.85 10.47
N ASP A 71 1.39 16.06 10.38
CA ASP A 71 2.38 16.18 9.30
C ASP A 71 1.78 15.79 7.94
N LEU A 72 1.04 14.67 7.92
CA LEU A 72 0.43 14.18 6.70
C LEU A 72 -0.90 14.91 6.39
N HIS A 73 -1.62 15.47 7.38
CA HIS A 73 -2.67 16.46 7.13
C HIS A 73 -2.15 17.64 6.28
N THR A 74 -0.99 18.21 6.65
CA THR A 74 -0.38 19.32 5.91
C THR A 74 -0.08 18.96 4.45
N LEU A 75 0.37 17.73 4.19
CA LEU A 75 0.60 17.21 2.84
C LEU A 75 -0.70 16.97 2.06
N ASN A 76 -1.79 16.65 2.76
CA ASN A 76 -3.12 16.42 2.21
C ASN A 76 -3.96 17.70 2.05
N MET A 77 -3.44 18.86 2.48
CA MET A 77 -4.09 20.13 2.21
C MET A 77 -4.24 20.34 0.70
N TYR A 78 -5.36 20.94 0.28
CA TYR A 78 -5.68 21.27 -1.11
C TYR A 78 -6.05 20.07 -2.01
N ASN A 79 -7.14 19.38 -1.68
CA ASN A 79 -7.85 18.45 -2.58
C ASN A 79 -7.00 17.27 -3.11
N ARG A 80 -6.01 16.82 -2.34
CA ARG A 80 -5.11 15.72 -2.70
C ARG A 80 -4.97 14.75 -1.53
N ILE A 81 -4.73 13.48 -1.86
CA ILE A 81 -4.40 12.43 -0.88
C ILE A 81 -2.99 11.97 -1.19
N TYR A 82 -2.11 12.08 -0.19
CA TYR A 82 -0.74 11.63 -0.18
C TYR A 82 -0.65 10.30 0.53
N VAL A 83 0.06 9.37 -0.09
CA VAL A 83 0.38 8.05 0.44
C VAL A 83 1.85 8.05 0.88
N PRO A 84 2.12 7.89 2.19
CA PRO A 84 3.48 7.74 2.71
C PRO A 84 4.24 6.60 2.03
N GLU A 85 5.55 6.79 1.82
CA GLU A 85 6.44 5.83 1.14
C GLU A 85 6.27 4.39 1.64
N LYS A 86 6.14 4.21 2.95
CA LYS A 86 5.96 2.90 3.60
C LYS A 86 4.69 2.12 3.16
N TYR A 87 3.70 2.78 2.56
CA TYR A 87 2.46 2.17 2.10
C TYR A 87 2.34 2.10 0.57
N ARG A 88 3.29 2.68 -0.18
CA ARG A 88 3.17 2.77 -1.64
C ARG A 88 3.23 1.41 -2.34
N PHE A 89 3.87 0.41 -1.70
CA PHE A 89 3.94 -0.96 -2.20
C PHE A 89 2.57 -1.62 -2.39
N PHE A 90 1.55 -1.13 -1.68
CA PHE A 90 0.20 -1.69 -1.70
C PHE A 90 -0.60 -1.28 -2.96
N PHE A 91 -0.17 -0.21 -3.63
CA PHE A 91 -0.79 0.28 -4.85
C PHE A 91 0.02 -0.14 -6.07
N PRO A 92 -0.58 -0.12 -7.27
CA PRO A 92 0.17 -0.34 -8.49
C PRO A 92 1.32 0.67 -8.63
N PRO A 93 2.36 0.31 -9.40
CA PRO A 93 3.48 1.20 -9.74
C PRO A 93 3.03 2.59 -10.21
N ALA A 94 3.93 3.56 -10.11
CA ALA A 94 3.62 4.94 -10.44
C ALA A 94 3.05 5.07 -11.86
N ASP A 95 2.07 5.96 -12.02
CA ASP A 95 1.40 6.25 -13.29
C ASP A 95 0.59 5.08 -13.90
N ILE A 96 0.41 3.97 -13.18
CA ILE A 96 -0.51 2.90 -13.55
C ILE A 96 -1.90 3.18 -12.94
N ASP A 97 -2.89 3.32 -13.82
CA ASP A 97 -4.27 3.56 -13.40
C ASP A 97 -4.84 2.34 -12.63
N PHE A 98 -5.59 2.64 -11.57
CA PHE A 98 -6.40 1.72 -10.77
C PHE A 98 -7.75 2.33 -10.43
N PHE A 99 -8.63 1.53 -9.84
CA PHE A 99 -9.96 1.98 -9.42
C PHE A 99 -10.07 2.03 -7.90
N LEU A 100 -10.53 3.18 -7.41
CA LEU A 100 -10.81 3.42 -6.00
C LEU A 100 -12.33 3.53 -5.81
N THR A 101 -12.92 2.53 -5.18
CA THR A 101 -14.32 2.53 -4.75
C THR A 101 -14.41 3.34 -3.46
N THR A 102 -15.26 4.37 -3.48
CA THR A 102 -15.45 5.29 -2.36
C THR A 102 -16.93 5.53 -2.15
N ASN A 103 -17.27 6.24 -1.07
CA ASN A 103 -18.65 6.67 -0.81
C ASN A 103 -19.24 7.64 -1.86
N VAL A 104 -18.41 8.28 -2.70
CA VAL A 104 -18.89 9.13 -3.82
C VAL A 104 -18.95 8.38 -5.15
N GLY A 105 -18.67 7.07 -5.14
CA GLY A 105 -18.62 6.20 -6.31
C GLY A 105 -17.20 5.74 -6.64
N GLN A 106 -17.05 5.20 -7.84
CA GLN A 106 -15.79 4.64 -8.32
C GLN A 106 -14.96 5.71 -9.03
N ILE A 107 -13.73 5.90 -8.57
CA ILE A 107 -12.78 6.88 -9.08
C ILE A 107 -11.65 6.14 -9.79
N LYS A 108 -11.39 6.46 -11.06
CA LYS A 108 -10.19 6.00 -11.76
C LYS A 108 -9.04 6.97 -11.48
N THR A 109 -7.97 6.49 -10.85
CA THR A 109 -6.82 7.29 -10.41
C THR A 109 -5.51 6.51 -10.55
N HIS A 110 -4.38 7.14 -10.24
CA HIS A 110 -3.07 6.48 -10.05
C HIS A 110 -2.29 7.22 -8.96
N ILE A 111 -1.22 6.59 -8.48
CA ILE A 111 -0.24 7.23 -7.58
C ILE A 111 0.88 7.86 -8.41
N THR A 112 1.24 9.10 -8.10
CA THR A 112 2.43 9.74 -8.70
C THR A 112 3.71 9.22 -8.06
N THR A 113 4.85 9.43 -8.71
CA THR A 113 6.19 9.20 -8.11
C THR A 113 6.40 9.96 -6.80
N SER A 114 5.78 11.13 -6.67
CA SER A 114 5.78 11.92 -5.43
C SER A 114 4.81 11.41 -4.36
N GLY A 115 4.00 10.39 -4.65
CA GLY A 115 3.12 9.72 -3.69
C GLY A 115 1.70 10.28 -3.58
N TYR A 116 1.24 11.08 -4.54
CA TYR A 116 -0.12 11.64 -4.51
C TYR A 116 -1.06 10.85 -5.40
N PHE A 117 -2.30 10.64 -4.95
CA PHE A 117 -3.38 10.28 -5.85
C PHE A 117 -3.75 11.46 -6.76
N THR A 118 -4.10 11.16 -8.00
CA THR A 118 -4.38 12.18 -9.01
C THR A 118 -5.87 12.36 -9.27
N LYS A 119 -6.37 11.77 -10.35
CA LYS A 119 -7.67 12.06 -10.96
C LYS A 119 -8.83 11.72 -10.01
N GLY A 120 -9.87 12.57 -10.01
CA GLY A 120 -11.15 12.33 -9.34
C GLY A 120 -11.17 12.42 -7.81
N VAL A 121 -10.01 12.40 -7.14
CA VAL A 121 -9.93 12.58 -5.67
C VAL A 121 -10.46 13.94 -5.21
N ARG A 122 -10.32 14.97 -6.04
CA ARG A 122 -10.90 16.30 -5.74
C ARG A 122 -12.41 16.23 -5.52
N SER A 123 -13.13 15.46 -6.33
CA SER A 123 -14.59 15.31 -6.18
C SER A 123 -14.95 14.60 -4.87
N TRP A 124 -14.11 13.66 -4.42
CA TRP A 124 -14.27 13.03 -3.12
C TRP A 124 -14.08 14.05 -1.97
N VAL A 125 -13.05 14.92 -2.05
CA VAL A 125 -12.80 15.98 -1.07
C VAL A 125 -13.92 17.02 -1.04
N GLU A 126 -14.53 17.35 -2.19
CA GLU A 126 -15.65 18.29 -2.27
C GLU A 126 -16.90 17.77 -1.52
N VAL A 127 -17.12 16.46 -1.46
CA VAL A 127 -18.26 15.86 -0.75
C VAL A 127 -17.95 15.59 0.72
N ASN A 128 -16.75 15.09 1.03
CA ASN A 128 -16.39 14.66 2.38
C ASN A 128 -15.72 15.76 3.23
N GLY A 129 -15.24 16.82 2.58
CA GLY A 129 -14.36 17.82 3.19
C GLY A 129 -12.89 17.38 3.20
N PRO A 130 -12.00 18.25 3.70
CA PRO A 130 -10.59 17.90 3.90
C PRO A 130 -10.45 16.81 4.96
N LEU A 131 -9.39 16.01 4.84
CA LEU A 131 -8.99 15.04 5.87
C LEU A 131 -8.43 15.78 7.08
N GLU A 132 -8.87 15.43 8.28
CA GLU A 132 -8.40 16.00 9.54
C GLU A 132 -7.21 15.19 10.11
N PRO A 133 -6.35 15.78 10.95
CA PRO A 133 -5.22 15.08 11.58
C PRO A 133 -5.59 13.82 12.37
N THR A 134 -6.84 13.75 12.85
CA THR A 134 -7.39 12.62 13.61
C THR A 134 -8.03 11.54 12.74
N ASP A 135 -8.13 11.76 11.43
CA ASP A 135 -8.74 10.80 10.52
C ASP A 135 -7.79 9.63 10.23
N ARG A 136 -8.38 8.49 9.91
CA ARG A 136 -7.70 7.29 9.45
C ARG A 136 -8.30 6.84 8.14
N ILE A 137 -7.45 6.64 7.13
CA ILE A 137 -7.88 6.06 5.85
C ILE A 137 -7.64 4.55 5.93
N HIS A 138 -8.70 3.78 5.73
CA HIS A 138 -8.63 2.34 5.51
C HIS A 138 -8.71 2.07 4.00
N VAL A 139 -7.77 1.29 3.48
CA VAL A 139 -7.77 0.86 2.09
C VAL A 139 -7.72 -0.66 2.03
N LEU A 140 -8.69 -1.25 1.33
CA LEU A 140 -8.85 -2.69 1.15
C LEU A 140 -8.69 -3.05 -0.33
N LEU A 141 -7.91 -4.07 -0.65
CA LEU A 141 -7.83 -4.64 -1.99
C LEU A 141 -9.04 -5.56 -2.23
N LEU A 142 -9.84 -5.25 -3.25
CA LEU A 142 -11.05 -6.03 -3.59
C LEU A 142 -10.81 -6.99 -4.76
N ASP A 143 -9.99 -6.60 -5.73
CA ASP A 143 -9.67 -7.40 -6.91
C ASP A 143 -8.30 -6.99 -7.46
N GLU A 144 -7.29 -7.83 -7.26
CA GLU A 144 -5.92 -7.59 -7.74
C GLU A 144 -5.83 -7.54 -9.26
N ASN A 145 -6.52 -8.44 -9.96
CA ASN A 145 -6.49 -8.53 -11.42
C ASN A 145 -7.05 -7.26 -12.07
N ARG A 146 -8.10 -6.70 -11.46
CA ARG A 146 -8.74 -5.47 -11.94
C ARG A 146 -8.21 -4.22 -11.26
N LYS A 147 -7.31 -4.34 -10.28
CA LYS A 147 -6.74 -3.25 -9.49
C LYS A 147 -7.85 -2.41 -8.85
N ILE A 148 -8.80 -3.08 -8.20
CA ILE A 148 -9.93 -2.44 -7.53
C ILE A 148 -9.63 -2.42 -6.04
N TYR A 149 -9.66 -1.22 -5.48
CA TYR A 149 -9.45 -0.95 -4.07
C TYR A 149 -10.70 -0.27 -3.51
N GLU A 150 -11.03 -0.52 -2.25
CA GLU A 150 -12.00 0.26 -1.48
C GLU A 150 -11.25 1.24 -0.58
N MET A 151 -11.74 2.47 -0.47
CA MET A 151 -11.23 3.45 0.47
C MET A 151 -12.36 3.97 1.37
N ASN A 152 -12.16 3.81 2.67
CA ASN A 152 -13.02 4.31 3.72
C ASN A 152 -12.25 5.26 4.64
N VAL A 153 -12.93 6.27 5.18
CA VAL A 153 -12.34 7.20 6.13
C VAL A 153 -13.06 7.08 7.46
N GLU A 154 -12.31 6.69 8.47
CA GLU A 154 -12.75 6.66 9.85
C GLU A 154 -12.36 7.98 10.50
N SER A 155 -13.32 8.89 10.62
CA SER A 155 -13.08 10.12 11.37
C SER A 155 -13.05 9.85 12.87
N GLY A 156 -11.96 10.24 13.52
CA GLY A 156 -11.87 10.27 14.97
C GLY A 156 -13.03 11.11 15.51
N LYS A 157 -13.90 10.49 16.32
CA LYS A 157 -15.16 11.06 16.87
C LYS A 157 -15.14 12.59 16.90
N LYS A 158 -15.93 13.23 16.03
CA LYS A 158 -16.45 14.57 16.34
C LYS A 158 -17.24 14.39 17.63
N ASN A 159 -16.70 14.89 18.74
CA ASN A 159 -17.51 15.13 19.93
C ASN A 159 -18.61 16.09 19.49
N ASN A 160 -19.77 15.55 19.13
CA ASN A 160 -21.02 16.28 19.10
C ASN A 160 -21.34 16.64 20.55
N SER A 161 -20.65 17.65 21.07
CA SER A 161 -21.07 18.37 22.26
C SER A 161 -22.20 19.30 21.85
N ASN A 162 -23.35 18.73 21.52
CA ASN A 162 -24.62 19.45 21.53
C ASN A 162 -25.27 19.18 22.89
N ASN A 163 -25.08 20.11 23.83
CA ASN A 163 -26.11 20.59 24.76
C ASN A 163 -25.59 21.82 25.52
#